data_AF-A0A924S1R4-F1
#
_entry.id   AF-A0A924S1R4-F1
#
_cell.length_a   1.000
_cell.length_b   1.000
_cell.length_c   1.000
_cell.angle_alpha   90.00
_cell.angle_beta   90.00
_cell.angle_gamma   90.00
#
_symmetry.space_group_name_H-M   'P 1'
#
loop_
_entity.id
_entity.type
_entity.pdbx_description
1 polymer ?
#
loop_
_entity_poly.entity_id
_entity_poly.type
_entity_poly.pdbx_seq_one_letter_code
_entity_poly.pdbx_strand_id
1 'polypeptide(L)'
;MTFATTDLCDDNPQMLDDARLAVLAPVFRHYGLRARFSGPASTLKVFEDNALVRSTLEGPGNGHVLIIDGGASMRRALVGGQLALLAQDNGWAGIVVEGCVRDC
;
A
#
# COMPACT_ATOMS: atom_id res chain seq x y z
N MET A 1 2.44 -15.39 0.13
CA MET A 1 1.60 -15.21 -1.07
C MET A 1 2.19 -16.10 -2.15
N THR A 2 1.39 -17.03 -2.67
CA THR A 2 1.82 -18.06 -3.62
C THR A 2 1.29 -17.85 -5.05
N PHE A 3 0.29 -16.98 -5.24
CA PHE A 3 -0.33 -16.71 -6.54
C PHE A 3 0.24 -15.44 -7.19
N ALA A 4 0.36 -15.39 -8.52
CA ALA A 4 0.69 -14.16 -9.24
C ALA A 4 -0.58 -13.32 -9.45
N THR A 5 -0.43 -12.00 -9.54
CA THR A 5 -1.57 -11.11 -9.82
C THR A 5 -2.14 -11.31 -11.23
N THR A 6 -1.31 -11.78 -12.16
CA THR A 6 -1.73 -12.20 -13.51
C THR A 6 -2.66 -13.41 -13.43
N ASP A 7 -2.32 -14.42 -12.62
CA ASP A 7 -3.16 -15.61 -12.43
C ASP A 7 -4.56 -15.22 -11.92
N LEU A 8 -4.66 -14.25 -11.00
CA LEU A 8 -5.96 -13.74 -10.55
C LEU A 8 -6.78 -13.09 -11.68
N CYS A 9 -6.13 -12.41 -12.62
CA CYS A 9 -6.81 -11.80 -13.76
C CYS A 9 -7.30 -12.88 -14.73
N ASP A 10 -6.45 -13.85 -15.04
CA ASP A 10 -6.74 -14.95 -15.96
C ASP A 10 -7.88 -15.84 -15.42
N ASP A 11 -7.90 -16.09 -14.11
CA ASP A 11 -8.91 -16.93 -13.44
C ASP A 11 -10.26 -16.21 -13.22
N ASN A 12 -10.31 -14.87 -13.30
CA ASN A 12 -11.50 -14.08 -12.96
C ASN A 12 -11.89 -13.04 -14.04
N PRO A 13 -12.05 -13.42 -15.32
CA PRO A 13 -12.31 -12.47 -16.40
C PRO A 13 -13.62 -11.70 -16.22
N GLN A 14 -14.68 -12.37 -15.73
CA GLN A 14 -15.96 -11.71 -15.46
C GLN A 14 -15.86 -10.63 -14.37
N MET A 15 -14.98 -10.81 -13.38
CA MET A 15 -14.77 -9.81 -12.34
C MET A 15 -14.01 -8.59 -12.87
N LEU A 16 -13.19 -8.75 -13.91
CA LEU A 16 -12.58 -7.62 -14.61
C LEU A 16 -13.63 -6.84 -15.39
N ASP A 17 -14.50 -7.55 -16.12
CA ASP A 17 -15.55 -6.93 -16.94
C ASP A 17 -16.58 -6.16 -16.08
N ASP A 18 -16.92 -6.69 -14.90
CA ASP A 18 -17.88 -6.07 -13.97
C ASP A 18 -17.24 -5.16 -12.90
N ALA A 19 -15.93 -4.93 -13.01
CA ALA A 19 -15.12 -4.07 -12.14
C ALA A 19 -15.03 -4.49 -10.65
N ARG A 20 -15.41 -5.73 -10.30
CA ARG A 20 -15.11 -6.29 -8.96
C ARG A 20 -13.63 -6.62 -8.76
N LEU A 21 -12.91 -6.87 -9.85
CA LEU A 21 -11.45 -6.94 -9.91
C LEU A 21 -10.94 -5.76 -10.74
N ALA A 22 -9.99 -5.01 -10.20
CA ALA A 22 -9.39 -3.87 -10.89
C ALA A 22 -7.87 -3.97 -10.84
N VAL A 23 -7.23 -3.57 -11.94
CA VAL A 23 -5.78 -3.51 -12.07
C VAL A 23 -5.33 -2.05 -12.04
N LEU A 24 -4.48 -1.71 -11.09
CA LEU A 24 -3.86 -0.39 -11.04
C LEU A 24 -2.78 -0.28 -12.13
N ALA A 25 -2.60 0.93 -12.67
CA ALA A 25 -1.53 1.20 -13.61
C ALA A 25 -0.16 0.89 -12.96
N PRO A 26 0.83 0.35 -13.71
CA PRO A 26 2.14 -0.03 -13.18
C PRO A 26 3.06 1.18 -13.00
N VAL A 27 2.59 2.20 -12.27
CA VAL A 27 3.30 3.49 -12.05
C VAL A 27 4.02 3.54 -10.71
N PHE A 28 3.82 2.54 -9.85
CA PHE A 28 4.42 2.49 -8.52
C PHE A 28 5.85 1.94 -8.57
N ARG A 29 6.70 2.47 -7.69
CA ARG A 29 8.05 1.96 -7.46
C ARG A 29 8.09 1.10 -6.21
N HIS A 30 8.83 0.00 -6.30
CA HIS A 30 9.04 -0.91 -5.18
C HIS A 30 10.26 -0.50 -4.35
N TYR A 31 10.09 -0.45 -3.02
CA TYR A 31 11.14 -0.01 -2.07
C TYR A 31 11.38 -0.99 -0.91
N GLY A 32 10.38 -1.77 -0.48
CA GLY A 32 10.53 -2.69 0.64
C GLY A 32 11.29 -3.97 0.26
N LEU A 33 11.81 -4.73 1.23
CA LEU A 33 12.48 -6.02 0.94
C LEU A 33 11.50 -7.10 0.43
N ARG A 34 10.21 -6.96 0.75
CA ARG A 34 9.19 -7.91 0.33
C ARG A 34 8.59 -7.50 -1.02
N ALA A 35 9.00 -8.17 -2.08
CA ALA A 35 8.51 -7.95 -3.45
C ALA A 35 7.01 -8.21 -3.65
N ARG A 36 6.42 -9.09 -2.82
CA ARG A 36 5.03 -9.56 -2.97
C ARG A 36 4.31 -9.58 -1.63
N PHE A 37 3.20 -8.87 -1.57
CA PHE A 37 2.31 -8.82 -0.41
C PHE A 37 0.85 -8.70 -0.85
N SER A 38 -0.06 -9.05 0.04
CA SER A 38 -1.51 -9.03 -0.17
C SER A 38 -2.21 -9.02 1.18
N GLY A 39 -3.37 -8.40 1.25
CA GLY A 39 -4.19 -8.33 2.46
C GLY A 39 -5.43 -7.45 2.23
N PRO A 40 -6.36 -7.40 3.19
CA PRO A 40 -7.49 -6.49 3.11
C PRO A 40 -6.98 -5.03 3.06
N ALA A 41 -7.62 -4.19 2.24
CA ALA A 41 -7.20 -2.81 2.08
C ALA A 41 -7.73 -1.93 3.22
N SER A 42 -6.86 -1.10 3.79
CA SER A 42 -7.23 0.03 4.64
C SER A 42 -6.83 1.31 3.93
N THR A 43 -7.74 2.26 3.76
CA THR A 43 -7.48 3.48 2.99
C THR A 43 -7.31 4.68 3.90
N LEU A 44 -6.36 5.54 3.58
CA LEU A 44 -6.15 6.82 4.24
C LEU A 44 -5.89 7.90 3.21
N LYS A 45 -6.61 9.01 3.29
CA LYS A 45 -6.40 10.20 2.46
C LYS A 45 -5.80 11.31 3.31
N VAL A 46 -4.67 11.83 2.89
CA VAL A 46 -3.92 12.91 3.55
C VAL A 46 -3.32 13.85 2.51
N PHE A 47 -2.82 15.01 2.93
CA PHE A 47 -2.11 15.91 2.04
C PHE A 47 -0.92 16.54 2.76
N GLU A 48 0.29 16.14 2.36
CA GLU A 48 1.57 16.70 2.85
C GLU A 48 1.78 16.65 4.37
N ASP A 49 1.03 15.79 5.06
CA ASP A 49 1.06 15.55 6.49
C ASP A 49 0.94 14.03 6.73
N ASN A 50 1.76 13.51 7.64
CA ASN A 50 1.80 12.08 7.96
C ASN A 50 1.44 11.76 9.41
N ALA A 51 0.86 12.69 10.16
CA ALA A 51 0.44 12.45 11.54
C ALA A 51 -0.61 11.34 11.61
N LEU A 52 -1.60 11.39 10.71
CA LEU A 52 -2.59 10.32 10.59
C LEU A 52 -1.97 9.01 10.12
N VAL A 53 -1.03 9.04 9.17
CA VAL A 53 -0.31 7.84 8.71
C VAL A 53 0.38 7.14 9.87
N ARG A 54 1.12 7.89 10.70
CA ARG A 54 1.74 7.35 11.91
C ARG A 54 0.71 6.71 12.83
N SER A 55 -0.35 7.46 13.20
CA SER A 55 -1.36 6.96 14.14
C SER A 55 -2.06 5.69 13.64
N THR A 56 -2.28 5.57 12.33
CA THR A 56 -2.83 4.36 11.72
C THR A 56 -1.85 3.18 11.82
N LEU A 57 -0.57 3.43 11.54
CA LEU A 57 0.46 2.39 11.61
C LEU A 57 0.80 1.94 13.04
N GLU A 58 0.53 2.77 14.06
CA GLU A 58 0.61 2.40 15.48
C GLU A 58 -0.48 1.40 15.89
N GLY A 59 -1.59 1.35 15.16
CA GLY A 59 -2.65 0.37 15.35
C GLY A 59 -2.31 -1.03 14.81
N PRO A 60 -3.04 -2.07 15.25
CA PRO A 60 -2.81 -3.44 14.80
C PRO A 60 -3.10 -3.58 13.29
N GLY A 61 -2.08 -3.93 12.52
CA GLY A 61 -2.20 -4.09 11.07
C GLY A 61 -2.99 -5.33 10.67
N ASN A 62 -2.97 -6.40 11.46
CA ASN A 62 -3.75 -7.62 11.21
C ASN A 62 -3.63 -8.16 9.76
N GLY A 63 -2.45 -8.03 9.15
CA GLY A 63 -2.22 -8.43 7.76
C GLY A 63 -2.90 -7.54 6.70
N HIS A 64 -3.39 -6.35 7.05
CA HIS A 64 -3.95 -5.39 6.10
C HIS A 64 -2.84 -4.71 5.28
N VAL A 65 -3.23 -4.13 4.15
CA VAL A 65 -2.40 -3.26 3.32
C VAL A 65 -2.92 -1.83 3.46
N LEU A 66 -2.06 -0.92 3.92
CA LEU A 66 -2.41 0.49 4.01
C LEU A 66 -2.22 1.16 2.64
N ILE A 67 -3.30 1.73 2.11
CA ILE A 67 -3.31 2.50 0.86
C ILE A 67 -3.43 3.98 1.22
N ILE A 68 -2.41 4.76 0.88
CA ILE A 68 -2.31 6.19 1.21
C ILE A 68 -2.50 7.01 -0.06
N ASP A 69 -3.60 7.75 -0.14
CA ASP A 69 -3.80 8.84 -1.11
C ASP A 69 -3.15 10.11 -0.52
N GLY A 70 -2.02 10.51 -1.12
CA GLY A 70 -1.27 11.71 -0.77
C GLY A 70 -1.49 12.88 -1.74
N GLY A 71 -2.48 12.77 -2.64
CA GLY A 71 -2.69 13.70 -3.75
C GLY A 71 -1.52 13.77 -4.73
N ALA A 72 -0.76 12.69 -4.87
CA ALA A 72 0.44 12.59 -5.71
C ALA A 72 1.51 13.67 -5.44
N SER A 73 1.53 14.29 -4.25
CA SER A 73 2.54 15.30 -3.93
C SER A 73 3.93 14.67 -3.79
N MET A 74 4.90 15.28 -4.48
CA MET A 74 6.32 14.94 -4.36
C MET A 74 7.10 15.88 -3.41
N ARG A 75 6.42 16.85 -2.77
CA ARG A 75 7.08 17.87 -1.95
C ARG A 75 7.41 17.40 -0.54
N ARG A 76 6.62 16.46 0.02
CA ARG A 76 6.80 15.95 1.38
C ARG A 76 6.55 14.45 1.45
N ALA A 77 7.52 13.73 1.99
CA ALA A 77 7.45 12.29 2.14
C ALA A 77 6.41 11.90 3.20
N LEU A 78 5.50 10.98 2.85
CA LEU A 78 4.47 10.48 3.75
C LEU A 78 4.95 9.30 4.60
N VAL A 79 5.88 8.51 4.06
CA VAL A 79 6.50 7.36 4.75
C VAL A 79 8.01 7.48 4.67
N GLY A 80 8.68 7.22 5.80
CA GLY A 80 10.12 7.05 5.90
C GLY A 80 10.47 5.78 6.66
N GLY A 81 11.76 5.52 6.89
CA GLY A 81 12.23 4.23 7.41
C GLY A 81 11.61 3.84 8.76
N GLN A 82 11.44 4.79 9.67
CA GLN A 82 10.84 4.52 10.99
C GLN A 82 9.35 4.14 10.90
N LEU A 83 8.60 4.73 9.97
CA LEU A 83 7.19 4.36 9.75
C LEU A 83 7.09 2.98 9.09
N ALA A 84 8.04 2.63 8.21
CA ALA A 84 8.09 1.30 7.62
C ALA A 84 8.38 0.20 8.66
N LEU A 85 9.32 0.44 9.59
CA LEU A 85 9.60 -0.45 10.72
C LEU A 85 8.36 -0.59 11.62
N LEU A 86 7.73 0.52 11.99
CA LEU A 86 6.50 0.51 12.78
C LEU A 86 5.39 -0.33 12.13
N ALA A 87 5.21 -0.20 10.82
CA ALA A 87 4.24 -0.99 10.07
C ALA A 87 4.54 -2.50 10.14
N GLN A 88 5.81 -2.87 9.99
CA GLN A 88 6.27 -4.25 10.13
C GLN A 88 6.00 -4.79 11.54
N ASP A 89 6.39 -4.03 12.56
CA ASP A 89 6.27 -4.44 13.98
C ASP A 89 4.81 -4.62 14.39
N ASN A 90 3.89 -3.80 13.85
CA ASN A 90 2.46 -3.90 14.10
C ASN A 90 1.71 -4.85 13.15
N GLY A 91 2.42 -5.63 12.33
CA GLY A 91 1.83 -6.70 11.53
C GLY A 91 1.06 -6.24 10.29
N TRP A 92 1.40 -5.08 9.72
CA TRP A 92 0.91 -4.69 8.41
C TRP A 92 1.55 -5.54 7.31
N ALA A 93 0.76 -5.94 6.31
CA ALA A 93 1.25 -6.73 5.18
C ALA A 93 2.05 -5.88 4.18
N GLY A 94 1.76 -4.59 4.07
CA GLY A 94 2.44 -3.65 3.19
C GLY A 94 1.80 -2.26 3.19
N ILE A 95 2.46 -1.31 2.51
CA ILE A 95 1.98 0.06 2.31
C ILE A 95 2.08 0.40 0.82
N VAL A 96 1.05 1.05 0.28
CA VAL A 96 1.05 1.66 -1.06
C VAL A 96 0.83 3.17 -0.88
N VAL A 97 1.66 3.98 -1.52
CA VAL A 97 1.63 5.45 -1.37
C VAL A 97 1.46 6.10 -2.73
N GLU A 98 0.39 6.86 -2.92
CA GLU A 98 0.25 7.82 -4.01
C GLU A 98 0.84 9.17 -3.57
N GLY A 99 2.16 9.29 -3.70
CA GLY A 99 2.96 10.42 -3.22
C GLY A 99 4.43 10.04 -3.14
N CYS A 100 5.23 10.78 -2.38
CA CYS A 100 6.63 10.40 -2.16
C CYS A 100 6.89 9.72 -0.81
N VAL A 101 7.95 8.93 -0.80
CA VAL A 101 8.55 8.28 0.37
C VAL A 101 10.02 8.67 0.45
N ARG A 102 10.66 8.42 1.60
CA ARG A 102 12.10 8.66 1.79
C ARG A 102 12.76 7.50 2.52
N ASP A 103 14.08 7.55 2.68
CA ASP A 103 14.90 6.53 3.35
C ASP A 103 14.86 5.17 2.63
N CYS A 104 14.92 5.20 1.30
CA CYS A 104 14.72 4.08 0.37
C CYS A 104 15.99 3.30 0.06
#